data_AF-A0A8T4FK86-F1
#
_entry.id   AF-A0A8T4FK86-F1
#
_cell.length_a   1.000
_cell.length_b   1.000
_cell.length_c   1.000
_cell.angle_alpha   90.00
_cell.angle_beta   90.00
_cell.angle_gamma   90.00
#
_symmetry.space_group_name_H-M   'P 1'
#
loop_
_entity.id
_entity.type
_entity.pdbx_description
1 polymer ?
#
loop_
_entity_poly.entity_id
_entity_poly.type
_entity_poly.pdbx_seq_one_letter_code
_entity_poly.pdbx_strand_id
1 'polypeptide(L)'
;AIMMKITSMATLSTGIKTIVNLNPIMVDGTGMCGSCRVTVGGKMKFACVDGPEFDAHLVDWNELMNRQRIYPAMEKESAELYAADPHRQDGINGHEHICTCGLSKENKENKEKTGGVEQ
;
A
#
# COMPACT_ATOMS: atom_id res chain seq x y z
N ALA A 1 3.83 7.69 -10.11
CA ALA A 1 4.56 7.66 -11.41
C ALA A 1 4.74 9.03 -12.13
N ILE A 2 4.16 10.15 -11.68
CA ILE A 2 4.19 11.43 -12.44
C ILE A 2 5.61 11.97 -12.68
N MET A 3 6.44 12.02 -11.63
CA MET A 3 7.84 12.47 -11.75
C MET A 3 8.59 11.68 -12.82
N MET A 4 8.52 10.35 -12.74
CA MET A 4 9.19 9.43 -13.67
C MET A 4 8.78 9.65 -15.13
N LYS A 5 7.47 9.87 -15.38
CA LYS A 5 6.95 10.20 -16.72
C LYS A 5 7.55 11.50 -17.26
N ILE A 6 7.57 12.55 -16.45
CA ILE A 6 8.07 13.88 -16.88
C ILE A 6 9.57 13.81 -17.15
N THR A 7 10.35 13.17 -16.27
CA THR A 7 11.79 12.97 -16.46
C THR A 7 12.09 12.14 -17.71
N SER A 8 11.31 11.10 -17.96
CA SER A 8 11.40 10.29 -19.19
C SER A 8 11.18 11.12 -20.45
N MET A 9 10.21 12.03 -20.46
CA MET A 9 9.94 12.90 -21.60
C MET A 9 11.03 13.94 -21.82
N ALA A 10 11.60 14.49 -20.75
CA ALA A 10 12.69 15.47 -20.82
C ALA A 10 14.00 14.86 -21.38
N THR A 11 14.27 13.59 -21.07
CA THR A 11 15.46 12.87 -21.54
C THR A 11 15.29 12.29 -22.94
N LEU A 12 14.05 12.02 -23.37
CA LEU A 12 13.75 11.51 -24.71
C LEU A 12 14.20 12.48 -25.82
N SER A 13 13.98 13.79 -25.63
CA SER A 13 14.38 14.82 -26.61
C SER A 13 15.89 14.99 -26.77
N THR A 14 16.66 14.59 -25.75
CA THR A 14 18.13 14.70 -25.73
C THR A 14 18.82 13.38 -26.07
N GLY A 15 18.05 12.31 -26.34
CA GLY A 15 18.60 10.98 -26.66
C GLY A 15 19.29 10.30 -25.47
N ILE A 16 19.07 10.77 -24.24
CA ILE A 16 19.69 10.20 -23.05
C ILE A 16 18.91 8.95 -22.63
N LYS A 17 19.56 7.80 -22.69
CA LYS A 17 19.01 6.53 -22.20
C LYS A 17 18.62 6.68 -20.72
N THR A 18 17.34 6.45 -20.43
CA THR A 18 16.78 6.61 -19.09
C THR A 18 16.21 5.29 -18.60
N ILE A 19 16.76 4.78 -17.51
CA ILE A 19 16.26 3.59 -16.82
C ILE A 19 15.43 4.04 -15.63
N VAL A 20 14.33 3.35 -15.39
CA VAL A 20 13.40 3.71 -14.31
C VAL A 20 12.97 2.49 -13.53
N ASN A 21 12.94 2.63 -12.21
CA ASN A 21 12.40 1.64 -11.30
C ASN A 21 10.89 1.88 -11.13
N LEU A 22 10.06 1.01 -11.70
CA LEU A 22 8.61 1.19 -11.71
C LEU A 22 7.98 0.82 -10.36
N ASN A 23 6.92 1.54 -10.01
CA ASN A 23 6.18 1.37 -8.75
C ASN A 23 4.72 0.87 -8.96
N PRO A 24 4.48 -0.26 -9.65
CA PRO A 24 3.13 -0.82 -9.75
C PRO A 24 2.71 -1.49 -8.44
N ILE A 25 1.42 -1.77 -8.31
CA ILE A 25 0.86 -2.51 -7.16
C ILE A 25 1.41 -3.95 -7.19
N MET A 26 1.90 -4.43 -6.06
CA MET A 26 2.40 -5.79 -5.88
C MET A 26 1.59 -6.53 -4.81
N VAL A 27 1.46 -7.84 -4.95
CA VAL A 27 0.77 -8.71 -3.97
C VAL A 27 1.68 -9.87 -3.59
N ASP A 28 2.03 -10.71 -4.56
CA ASP A 28 2.84 -11.91 -4.38
C ASP A 28 4.35 -11.66 -4.51
N GLY A 29 4.77 -10.80 -5.45
CA GLY A 29 6.17 -10.49 -5.72
C GLY A 29 6.96 -11.62 -6.41
N THR A 30 6.31 -12.72 -6.81
CA THR A 30 6.97 -13.91 -7.39
C THR A 30 6.51 -14.24 -8.81
N GLY A 31 5.63 -13.41 -9.39
CA GLY A 31 5.16 -13.55 -10.77
C GLY A 31 3.96 -14.46 -10.97
N MET A 32 3.30 -14.89 -9.90
CA MET A 32 2.12 -15.76 -9.94
C MET A 32 0.81 -14.99 -10.15
N CYS A 33 0.69 -13.76 -9.63
CA CYS A 33 -0.60 -13.03 -9.61
C CYS A 33 -0.78 -12.01 -10.75
N GLY A 34 0.32 -11.49 -11.33
CA GLY A 34 0.24 -10.47 -12.38
C GLY A 34 -0.29 -9.10 -11.94
N SER A 35 -0.41 -8.83 -10.63
CA SER A 35 -0.80 -7.51 -10.11
C SER A 35 0.19 -6.41 -10.52
N CYS A 36 1.47 -6.74 -10.58
CA CYS A 36 2.54 -5.82 -10.94
C CYS A 36 2.76 -5.66 -12.46
N ARG A 37 1.81 -6.11 -13.28
CA ARG A 37 1.94 -6.07 -14.74
C ARG A 37 2.04 -4.63 -15.27
N VAL A 38 2.87 -4.47 -16.30
CA VAL A 38 3.14 -3.22 -17.01
C VAL A 38 3.34 -3.52 -18.49
N THR A 39 2.91 -2.60 -19.37
CA THR A 39 3.26 -2.66 -20.79
C THR A 39 4.56 -1.91 -21.06
N VAL A 40 5.56 -2.61 -21.60
CA VAL A 40 6.85 -2.04 -22.01
C VAL A 40 7.15 -2.45 -23.44
N GLY A 41 7.30 -1.48 -24.35
CA GLY A 41 7.58 -1.73 -25.77
C GLY A 41 6.49 -2.54 -26.47
N GLY A 42 5.22 -2.34 -26.08
CA GLY A 42 4.07 -3.07 -26.61
C GLY A 42 3.95 -4.52 -26.11
N LYS A 43 4.77 -4.95 -25.14
CA LYS A 43 4.69 -6.27 -24.52
C LYS A 43 4.31 -6.16 -23.06
N MET A 44 3.46 -7.08 -22.63
CA MET A 44 3.14 -7.26 -21.22
C MET A 44 4.33 -7.86 -20.47
N LYS A 45 4.69 -7.23 -19.35
CA LYS A 45 5.82 -7.57 -18.48
C LYS A 45 5.39 -7.54 -17.02
N PHE A 46 6.02 -8.32 -16.16
CA PHE A 46 5.75 -8.34 -14.72
C PHE A 46 6.88 -7.65 -13.96
N ALA A 47 6.63 -6.52 -13.32
CA ALA A 47 7.70 -5.75 -12.68
C ALA A 47 8.46 -6.52 -11.59
N CYS A 48 7.82 -7.47 -10.89
CA CYS A 48 8.49 -8.29 -9.87
C CYS A 48 9.43 -9.37 -10.40
N VAL A 49 9.32 -9.74 -11.68
CA VAL A 49 10.14 -10.82 -12.30
C VAL A 49 10.96 -10.29 -13.47
N ASP A 50 10.34 -9.55 -14.39
CA ASP A 50 11.01 -8.95 -15.56
C ASP A 50 11.71 -7.61 -15.24
N GLY A 51 11.43 -7.02 -14.08
CA GLY A 51 11.88 -5.68 -13.70
C GLY A 51 12.66 -5.66 -12.37
N PRO A 52 12.45 -4.64 -11.51
CA PRO A 52 11.51 -3.51 -11.65
C PRO A 52 12.06 -2.37 -12.52
N GLU A 53 13.30 -2.49 -12.97
CA GLU A 53 13.99 -1.53 -13.84
C GLU A 53 13.63 -1.76 -15.30
N PHE A 54 13.11 -0.72 -15.96
CA PHE A 54 12.75 -0.76 -17.38
C PHE A 54 13.27 0.48 -18.11
N ASP A 55 13.31 0.40 -19.44
CA ASP A 55 13.54 1.57 -20.28
C ASP A 55 12.34 2.51 -20.20
N ALA A 56 12.56 3.69 -19.61
CA ALA A 56 11.52 4.68 -19.36
C ALA A 56 10.81 5.14 -20.63
N HIS A 57 11.52 5.11 -21.78
CA HIS A 57 11.00 5.56 -23.07
C HIS A 57 10.04 4.55 -23.70
N LEU A 58 10.03 3.31 -23.22
CA LEU A 58 9.17 2.23 -23.73
C LEU A 58 7.99 1.91 -22.82
N VAL A 59 7.91 2.52 -21.63
CA VAL A 59 6.85 2.27 -20.63
C VAL A 59 5.55 2.97 -21.03
N ASP A 60 4.42 2.25 -20.95
CA ASP A 60 3.09 2.88 -20.97
C ASP A 60 2.78 3.55 -19.62
N TRP A 61 3.11 4.84 -19.55
CA TRP A 61 2.89 5.65 -18.36
C TRP A 61 1.41 5.85 -18.01
N ASN A 62 0.51 5.87 -19.00
CA ASN A 62 -0.90 6.11 -18.77
C ASN A 62 -1.56 4.87 -18.15
N GLU A 63 -1.24 3.68 -18.67
CA GLU A 63 -1.66 2.41 -18.08
C GLU A 63 -1.17 2.33 -16.62
N LEU A 64 0.13 2.54 -16.37
CA LEU A 64 0.72 2.46 -15.04
C LEU A 64 0.05 3.43 -14.04
N MET A 65 -0.20 4.68 -14.45
CA MET A 65 -0.87 5.68 -13.60
C MET A 65 -2.32 5.32 -13.30
N ASN A 66 -3.07 4.79 -14.28
CA ASN A 66 -4.43 4.34 -14.06
C ASN A 66 -4.47 3.16 -13.08
N ARG A 67 -3.53 2.22 -13.19
CA ARG A 67 -3.43 1.08 -12.28
C ARG A 67 -3.11 1.49 -10.85
N GLN A 68 -2.29 2.53 -10.64
CA GLN A 68 -2.00 3.07 -9.31
C GLN A 68 -3.21 3.73 -8.62
N ARG A 69 -4.29 4.02 -9.35
CA ARG A 69 -5.47 4.73 -8.81
C ARG A 69 -6.67 3.84 -8.55
N ILE A 70 -6.48 2.52 -8.48
CA ILE A 70 -7.59 1.57 -8.30
C ILE A 70 -8.11 1.56 -6.85
N TYR A 71 -7.22 1.63 -5.85
CA TYR A 71 -7.57 1.48 -4.43
C TYR A 71 -7.59 2.73 -3.52
N PRO A 72 -7.55 4.01 -3.98
CA PRO A 72 -7.53 5.17 -3.09
C PRO A 72 -8.66 5.21 -2.04
N ALA A 73 -9.86 4.72 -2.39
CA ALA A 73 -10.98 4.68 -1.45
C ALA A 73 -10.74 3.69 -0.29
N MET A 74 -10.24 2.50 -0.60
CA MET A 74 -9.93 1.46 0.39
C MET A 74 -8.67 1.82 1.19
N GLU A 75 -7.68 2.46 0.56
CA GLU A 75 -6.49 3.00 1.24
C GLU A 75 -6.88 4.05 2.29
N LYS A 76 -7.82 4.95 1.95
CA LYS A 76 -8.34 5.95 2.86
C LYS A 76 -9.11 5.32 4.03
N GLU A 77 -10.04 4.41 3.73
CA GLU A 77 -10.80 3.69 4.76
C GLU A 77 -9.88 2.93 5.72
N SER A 78 -8.89 2.21 5.19
CA SER A 78 -7.89 1.51 6.00
C SER A 78 -7.10 2.46 6.90
N ALA A 79 -6.69 3.61 6.39
CA ALA A 79 -5.98 4.62 7.19
C ALA A 79 -6.85 5.22 8.30
N GLU A 80 -8.14 5.46 8.03
CA GLU A 80 -9.10 5.96 9.02
C GLU A 80 -9.38 4.92 10.11
N LEU A 81 -9.62 3.66 9.73
CA LEU A 81 -9.77 2.55 10.67
C LEU A 81 -8.53 2.38 11.55
N TYR A 82 -7.35 2.46 10.94
CA TYR A 82 -6.08 2.36 11.66
C TYR A 82 -5.83 3.54 12.61
N ALA A 83 -6.26 4.74 12.24
CA ALA A 83 -6.14 5.93 13.09
C ALA A 83 -7.14 5.92 14.26
N ALA A 84 -8.29 5.28 14.08
CA ALA A 84 -9.32 5.13 15.10
C ALA A 84 -9.06 3.98 16.10
N ASP A 85 -8.04 3.14 15.84
CA ASP A 85 -7.70 2.02 16.72
C ASP A 85 -7.16 2.53 18.08
N PRO A 86 -7.88 2.28 19.19
CA PRO A 86 -7.45 2.72 20.51
C PRO A 86 -6.14 2.06 20.97
N HIS A 87 -5.78 0.88 20.46
CA HIS A 87 -4.56 0.15 20.85
C HIS A 87 -3.26 0.76 20.29
N ARG A 88 -3.35 1.74 19.38
CA ARG A 88 -2.18 2.39 18.77
C ARG A 88 -1.64 3.55 19.62
N GLN A 89 -2.46 4.18 20.46
CA GLN A 89 -2.01 5.31 21.30
C GLN A 89 -1.04 4.87 22.41
N ASP A 90 -1.01 3.58 22.72
CA ASP A 90 -0.17 2.98 23.75
C ASP A 90 1.28 2.69 23.28
N GLY A 91 1.62 3.00 22.03
CA GLY A 91 2.96 2.81 21.48
C GLY A 91 4.00 3.87 21.90
N ILE A 92 3.60 4.90 22.65
CA ILE A 92 4.53 5.94 23.17
C ILE A 92 4.94 5.65 24.62
N ASN A 93 4.11 4.91 25.38
CA ASN A 93 4.39 4.47 26.75
C ASN A 93 4.07 2.98 26.83
N GLY A 94 5.10 2.13 26.83
CA GLY A 94 4.98 0.67 26.78
C GLY A 94 3.76 0.11 27.54
N HIS A 95 3.04 -0.79 26.88
CA HIS A 95 1.79 -1.40 27.35
C HIS A 95 1.82 -1.82 28.83
N GLU A 96 1.04 -1.14 29.66
CA GLU A 96 0.39 -1.71 30.86
C GLU A 96 -1.14 -1.49 30.73
N HIS A 97 -1.75 -2.11 29.73
CA HIS A 97 -3.20 -2.23 29.70
C HIS A 97 -3.61 -3.67 29.41
N ILE A 98 -4.52 -4.19 30.25
CA ILE A 98 -5.11 -5.52 30.08
C ILE A 98 -6.09 -5.43 28.90
N CYS A 99 -5.66 -5.88 27.72
CA CYS A 99 -6.47 -5.89 26.51
C CYS A 99 -7.62 -6.90 26.64
N THR A 100 -8.85 -6.42 26.82
CA THR A 100 -10.08 -7.24 26.73
C THR A 100 -10.60 -7.39 25.28
N CYS A 101 -9.76 -7.07 24.31
CA CYS A 101 -10.04 -7.08 22.88
C CYS A 101 -10.35 -8.47 22.30
N GLY A 102 -10.06 -9.55 23.03
CA GLY A 102 -10.45 -10.92 22.69
C GLY A 102 -11.81 -11.38 23.25
N LEU A 103 -12.56 -10.52 23.93
CA LEU A 103 -13.84 -10.88 24.52
C LEU A 103 -15.00 -10.36 23.66
N SER A 104 -15.92 -11.27 23.30
CA SER A 104 -17.18 -10.96 22.63
C SER A 104 -17.92 -9.84 23.37
N LYS A 105 -18.75 -9.08 22.63
CA LYS A 105 -19.48 -7.90 23.13
C LYS A 105 -20.24 -8.15 24.46
N GLU A 106 -20.65 -9.39 24.74
CA GLU A 106 -21.31 -9.81 25.99
C GLU A 106 -20.47 -9.58 27.25
N ASN A 107 -19.14 -9.65 27.16
CA ASN A 107 -18.26 -9.51 28.32
C ASN A 107 -17.92 -8.05 28.68
N LYS A 108 -18.30 -7.08 27.83
CA LYS A 108 -18.18 -5.65 28.17
C LYS A 108 -19.31 -5.21 29.13
N GLU A 109 -20.53 -5.69 28.92
CA GLU A 109 -21.69 -5.33 29.75
C GLU A 109 -21.64 -5.94 31.16
N ASN A 110 -20.99 -7.10 31.34
CA ASN A 110 -20.89 -7.76 32.65
C ASN A 110 -19.89 -7.11 33.61
N LYS A 111 -18.93 -6.32 33.12
CA LYS A 111 -17.92 -5.67 33.98
C LYS A 111 -18.40 -4.33 34.55
N GLU A 112 -19.31 -3.64 33.85
CA GLU A 112 -19.97 -2.43 34.38
C GLU A 112 -20.92 -2.74 35.55
N LYS A 113 -21.44 -3.97 35.66
CA LYS A 113 -22.41 -4.35 36.70
C LYS A 113 -21.80 -4.81 38.03
N THR A 114 -20.50 -5.08 38.10
CA THR A 114 -19.84 -5.59 39.32
C THR A 114 -18.89 -4.58 39.98
N GLY A 115 -18.92 -3.32 39.56
CA GLY A 115 -18.14 -2.25 40.18
C GLY A 115 -18.71 -1.81 41.53
N GLY A 116 -18.38 -2.54 42.60
CA GLY A 116 -18.70 -2.11 43.96
C GLY A 116 -18.56 -3.20 45.01
N VAL A 117 -17.36 -3.74 45.22
CA VAL A 117 -16.97 -4.24 46.55
C VAL A 117 -15.57 -3.70 46.82
N GLU A 118 -15.54 -2.58 47.54
CA GLU A 118 -14.35 -2.00 48.17
C GLU A 118 -13.77 -3.00 49.18
N GLN A 119 -12.44 -2.92 49.37
CA GLN A 119 -11.79 -3.39 50.60
C GLN A 119 -12.29 -2.58 51.79
#